data_AF-A0A261F792-F1
#
_entry.id   AF-A0A261F792-F1
#
_cell.length_a   1.000
_cell.length_b   1.000
_cell.length_c   1.000
_cell.angle_alpha   90.00
_cell.angle_beta   90.00
_cell.angle_gamma   90.00
#
_symmetry.space_group_name_H-M   'P 1'
#
loop_
_entity.id
_entity.type
_entity.pdbx_description
1 polymer ?
#
loop_
_entity_poly.entity_id
_entity_poly.type
_entity_poly.pdbx_seq_one_letter_code
_entity_poly.pdbx_strand_id
1 'polypeptide(L)'
;MNDVVGLDEGNSPSPLVFSERKLISMADEFKKTGVKRRTSAHRDFARGETGRGPSIPTDLANNPRAGQWDGRRLSKNIVADYKRFIVTDGEGIRCSLYVSGCPFHCHDCYNSSIWDFKAGHEYTQALEDQIISDLSLDYVQGITLLGGEPLLNTPMLLRLTERIRSEFGSSKDIWAWTGYTWEELMREGETPDKLELLHRIDILVDGRYISSLHDSLLQFRGSSNQRILDVAKSFEAGHAVIWDKLHDQERFIPEMYGKERAATEGALENR
;
A
#
# COMPACT_ATOMS: atom_id res chain seq x y z
N MET A 1 3.16 -64.59 -51.09
CA MET A 1 3.02 -65.97 -50.56
C MET A 1 3.46 -65.93 -49.11
N ASN A 2 2.61 -66.49 -48.25
CA ASN A 2 2.86 -66.78 -46.84
C ASN A 2 4.17 -67.60 -46.69
N ASP A 3 4.87 -67.67 -45.55
CA ASP A 3 4.38 -68.13 -44.26
C ASP A 3 5.37 -67.85 -43.10
N VAL A 4 4.81 -68.02 -41.91
CA VAL A 4 5.27 -67.76 -40.53
C VAL A 4 6.23 -68.83 -39.98
N VAL A 5 7.20 -68.42 -39.14
CA VAL A 5 7.70 -69.04 -37.88
C VAL A 5 8.71 -68.05 -37.27
N GLY A 6 8.80 -67.71 -35.98
CA GLY A 6 8.33 -68.32 -34.73
C GLY A 6 9.48 -68.33 -33.71
N LEU A 7 9.57 -67.26 -32.90
CA LEU A 7 10.15 -67.10 -31.55
C LEU A 7 11.53 -67.67 -31.19
N ASP A 8 12.42 -66.80 -30.68
CA ASP A 8 13.21 -67.11 -29.48
C ASP A 8 13.50 -65.84 -28.65
N GLU A 9 13.43 -65.99 -27.33
CA GLU A 9 13.40 -64.93 -26.31
C GLU A 9 14.82 -64.43 -25.93
N GLY A 10 14.95 -63.13 -25.60
CA GLY A 10 16.22 -62.62 -25.10
C GLY A 10 16.27 -61.13 -24.75
N ASN A 11 15.92 -60.84 -23.50
CA ASN A 11 16.49 -59.77 -22.66
C ASN A 11 16.11 -58.29 -22.94
N SER A 12 14.95 -57.89 -22.42
CA SER A 12 14.60 -56.49 -22.14
C SER A 12 15.12 -56.05 -20.75
N PRO A 13 15.84 -54.92 -20.60
CA PRO A 13 16.29 -54.45 -19.30
C PRO A 13 15.11 -53.98 -18.44
N SER A 14 15.09 -54.47 -17.20
CA SER A 14 14.11 -54.11 -16.16
C SER A 14 14.15 -52.61 -15.82
N PRO A 15 13.00 -51.97 -15.57
CA PRO A 15 12.97 -50.60 -15.05
C PRO A 15 13.60 -50.55 -13.66
N LEU A 16 14.49 -49.57 -13.47
CA LEU A 16 15.14 -49.27 -12.20
C LEU A 16 14.08 -49.00 -11.12
N VAL A 17 13.91 -49.96 -10.22
CA VAL A 17 13.22 -49.76 -8.94
C VAL A 17 14.08 -48.84 -8.09
N PHE A 18 13.80 -47.55 -8.12
CA PHE A 18 14.34 -46.63 -7.13
C PHE A 18 13.66 -46.92 -5.79
N SER A 19 14.42 -47.43 -4.82
CA SER A 19 13.91 -47.74 -3.48
C SER A 19 13.34 -46.47 -2.82
N GLU A 20 12.14 -46.55 -2.24
CA GLU A 20 11.47 -45.50 -1.46
C GLU A 20 12.34 -44.91 -0.32
N ARG A 21 13.41 -45.59 0.09
CA ARG A 21 14.34 -45.09 1.12
C ARG A 21 15.22 -43.91 0.68
N LYS A 22 15.36 -43.63 -0.63
CA LYS A 22 16.19 -42.51 -1.10
C LYS A 22 15.41 -41.20 -1.24
N LEU A 23 14.08 -41.25 -1.34
CA LEU A 23 13.21 -40.06 -1.36
C LEU A 23 13.03 -39.44 0.04
N ILE A 24 13.07 -40.27 1.09
CA ILE A 24 12.96 -39.82 2.50
C ILE A 24 14.23 -39.06 2.93
N SER A 25 15.41 -39.42 2.40
CA SER A 25 16.68 -38.77 2.75
C SER A 25 16.84 -37.35 2.17
N MET A 26 16.24 -37.05 1.02
CA MET A 26 16.31 -35.71 0.42
C MET A 26 15.26 -34.75 1.01
N ALA A 27 14.12 -35.28 1.47
CA ALA A 27 13.10 -34.50 2.15
C ALA A 27 13.54 -34.03 3.55
N ASP A 28 14.46 -34.75 4.20
CA ASP A 28 14.99 -34.38 5.52
C ASP A 28 16.29 -33.55 5.45
N GLU A 29 17.00 -33.51 4.32
CA GLU A 29 18.13 -32.57 4.11
C GLU A 29 17.69 -31.17 3.66
N PHE A 30 16.57 -31.05 2.93
CA PHE A 30 15.96 -29.74 2.64
C PHE A 30 15.38 -29.02 3.86
N LYS A 31 15.22 -29.73 5.00
CA LYS A 31 14.81 -29.14 6.29
C LYS A 31 15.97 -28.52 7.08
N LYS A 32 17.23 -28.63 6.63
CA LYS A 32 18.41 -28.16 7.37
C LYS A 32 18.99 -26.82 6.94
N THR A 33 18.46 -26.17 5.91
CA THR A 33 18.68 -24.74 5.70
C THR A 33 17.58 -23.98 6.43
N GLY A 34 17.82 -23.73 7.72
CA GLY A 34 16.96 -22.89 8.55
C GLY A 34 16.96 -21.44 8.05
N VAL A 35 16.31 -21.18 6.92
CA VAL A 35 15.67 -19.90 6.69
C VAL A 35 14.54 -19.89 7.71
N LYS A 36 14.81 -19.33 8.91
CA LYS A 36 13.73 -18.90 9.78
C LYS A 36 12.83 -18.05 8.90
N ARG A 37 11.63 -18.55 8.57
CA ARG A 37 10.53 -17.67 8.18
C ARG A 37 10.56 -16.62 9.29
N ARG A 38 10.96 -15.38 8.96
CA ARG A 38 10.76 -14.27 9.88
C ARG A 38 9.25 -14.33 10.09
N THR A 39 8.81 -14.87 11.22
CA THR A 39 7.48 -14.57 11.72
C THR A 39 7.55 -13.07 11.85
N SER A 40 7.02 -12.37 10.84
CA SER A 40 6.93 -10.93 10.90
C SER A 40 6.11 -10.71 12.16
N ALA A 41 6.78 -10.19 13.19
CA ALA A 41 6.18 -9.96 14.48
C ALA A 41 5.27 -8.74 14.35
N HIS A 42 4.32 -8.78 13.40
CA HIS A 42 3.19 -7.88 13.39
C HIS A 42 2.47 -8.18 14.69
N ARG A 43 2.61 -7.24 15.62
CA ARG A 43 1.97 -7.33 16.91
C ARG A 43 0.53 -6.97 16.60
N ASP A 44 -0.35 -7.97 16.56
CA ASP A 44 -1.77 -7.69 16.54
C ASP A 44 -2.11 -6.99 17.86
N PHE A 45 -2.15 -5.66 17.84
CA PHE A 45 -2.37 -4.86 19.04
C PHE A 45 -3.84 -4.81 19.41
N ALA A 46 -4.73 -5.33 18.57
CA ALA A 46 -6.13 -4.98 18.59
C ALA A 46 -7.03 -6.19 18.30
N ARG A 47 -6.56 -7.37 18.72
CA ARG A 47 -7.23 -8.65 18.58
C ARG A 47 -8.67 -8.58 19.08
N GLY A 48 -9.63 -8.78 18.17
CA GLY A 48 -11.06 -8.90 18.49
C GLY A 48 -11.88 -7.60 18.43
N GLU A 49 -11.30 -6.43 18.16
CA GLU A 49 -12.17 -5.27 17.83
C GLU A 49 -12.75 -5.42 16.42
N THR A 50 -14.01 -5.03 16.28
CA THR A 50 -14.78 -5.04 15.03
C THR A 50 -14.76 -3.66 14.37
N GLY A 51 -15.41 -3.52 13.20
CA GLY A 51 -15.59 -2.21 12.55
C GLY A 51 -14.30 -1.59 12.03
N ARG A 52 -13.43 -2.39 11.40
CA ARG A 52 -12.13 -1.94 10.88
C ARG A 52 -12.08 -1.77 9.37
N GLY A 53 -13.22 -1.92 8.71
CA GLY A 53 -13.31 -1.98 7.26
C GLY A 53 -13.06 -3.38 6.70
N PRO A 54 -13.17 -3.54 5.38
CA PRO A 54 -13.35 -4.84 4.74
C PRO A 54 -12.10 -5.73 4.70
N SER A 55 -10.90 -5.17 4.90
CA SER A 55 -9.62 -5.87 4.71
C SER A 55 -8.74 -5.90 5.97
N ILE A 56 -9.31 -5.55 7.13
CA ILE A 56 -8.63 -5.53 8.42
C ILE A 56 -9.42 -6.41 9.42
N PRO A 57 -8.78 -7.31 10.18
CA PRO A 57 -7.34 -7.44 10.39
C PRO A 57 -6.60 -8.13 9.23
N THR A 58 -5.38 -7.66 8.98
CA THR A 58 -4.41 -8.32 8.08
C THR A 58 -3.17 -8.72 8.88
N ASP A 59 -2.57 -9.86 8.54
CA ASP A 59 -1.32 -10.35 9.13
C ASP A 59 -0.08 -9.76 8.43
N LEU A 60 -0.26 -8.98 7.36
CA LEU A 60 0.81 -8.31 6.61
C LEU A 60 1.12 -6.90 7.12
N ALA A 61 0.52 -6.47 8.23
CA ALA A 61 0.75 -5.16 8.83
C ALA A 61 0.29 -5.12 10.30
N ASN A 62 0.72 -4.10 11.04
CA ASN A 62 0.25 -3.84 12.40
C ASN A 62 -1.19 -3.29 12.40
N ASN A 63 -1.97 -3.65 13.42
CA ASN A 63 -3.37 -3.24 13.57
C ASN A 63 -3.59 -2.53 14.91
N PRO A 64 -3.75 -1.20 14.95
CA PRO A 64 -3.91 -0.48 16.20
C PRO A 64 -5.34 -0.56 16.76
N ARG A 65 -5.45 -0.50 18.08
CA ARG A 65 -6.72 -0.15 18.74
C ARG A 65 -7.06 1.32 18.51
N ALA A 66 -8.33 1.66 18.67
CA ALA A 66 -8.75 3.07 18.62
C ALA A 66 -7.94 3.89 19.63
N GLY A 67 -7.35 4.99 19.18
CA GLY A 67 -6.57 5.90 20.03
C GLY A 67 -5.22 5.35 20.51
N GLN A 68 -4.81 4.14 20.10
CA GLN A 68 -3.55 3.55 20.54
C GLN A 68 -2.34 4.35 20.08
N TRP A 69 -2.38 4.83 18.84
CA TRP A 69 -1.33 5.67 18.27
C TRP A 69 -1.79 7.11 18.27
N ASP A 70 -1.17 7.91 19.12
CA ASP A 70 -1.46 9.34 19.27
C ASP A 70 -0.36 10.15 18.55
N GLY A 71 -0.75 10.84 17.47
CA GLY A 71 0.16 11.65 16.66
C GLY A 71 0.85 12.75 17.46
N ARG A 72 0.18 13.30 18.49
CA ARG A 72 0.72 14.34 19.38
C ARG A 72 1.88 13.83 20.24
N ARG A 73 2.03 12.51 20.39
CA ARG A 73 3.13 11.87 21.13
C ARG A 73 4.19 11.29 20.19
N LEU A 74 3.76 10.73 19.07
CA LEU A 74 4.62 10.03 18.13
C LEU A 74 5.34 10.98 17.17
N SER A 75 4.64 11.98 16.64
CA SER A 75 5.21 12.92 15.68
C SER A 75 6.46 13.61 16.23
N LYS A 76 7.40 13.89 15.32
CA LYS A 76 8.64 14.62 15.61
C LYS A 76 8.79 15.88 14.76
N ASN A 77 7.73 16.30 14.06
CA ASN A 77 7.77 17.38 13.07
C ASN A 77 8.90 17.18 12.04
N ILE A 78 9.05 15.94 11.57
CA ILE A 78 10.03 15.56 10.55
C ILE A 78 9.28 15.19 9.27
N VAL A 79 9.82 15.67 8.16
CA VAL A 79 9.39 15.31 6.82
C VAL A 79 10.54 14.59 6.12
N ALA A 80 10.20 13.53 5.41
CA ALA A 80 11.16 12.76 4.63
C ALA A 80 11.56 13.50 3.37
N ASP A 81 10.57 14.07 2.67
CA ASP A 81 10.76 14.75 1.40
C ASP A 81 9.60 15.70 1.10
N TYR A 82 9.87 16.68 0.23
CA TYR A 82 8.87 17.54 -0.38
C TYR A 82 9.11 17.59 -1.88
N LYS A 83 8.10 17.21 -2.66
CA LYS A 83 8.20 17.18 -4.13
C LYS A 83 7.18 18.13 -4.75
N ARG A 84 7.62 18.84 -5.77
CA ARG A 84 6.82 19.79 -6.54
C ARG A 84 6.39 19.15 -7.86
N PHE A 85 5.18 19.48 -8.29
CA PHE A 85 4.67 19.17 -9.62
C PHE A 85 4.60 17.67 -9.95
N ILE A 86 4.08 16.89 -9.00
CA ILE A 86 3.84 15.45 -9.13
C ILE A 86 2.45 15.21 -9.72
N VAL A 87 2.33 14.17 -10.55
CA VAL A 87 1.07 13.75 -11.22
C VAL A 87 0.64 12.33 -10.84
N THR A 88 1.44 11.63 -10.05
CA THR A 88 1.19 10.25 -9.60
C THR A 88 0.48 10.17 -8.26
N ASP A 89 0.48 11.26 -7.50
CA ASP A 89 0.05 11.29 -6.10
C ASP A 89 -1.37 11.89 -5.98
N GLY A 90 -2.20 11.73 -7.00
CA GLY A 90 -3.58 12.23 -7.07
C GLY A 90 -3.90 12.93 -8.39
N GLU A 91 -5.12 13.44 -8.53
CA GLU A 91 -5.56 14.14 -9.74
C GLU A 91 -4.84 15.49 -9.91
N GLY A 92 -4.44 15.79 -11.16
CA GLY A 92 -3.83 17.07 -11.54
C GLY A 92 -2.33 17.16 -11.23
N ILE A 93 -1.77 18.37 -11.39
CA ILE A 93 -0.40 18.67 -10.96
C ILE A 93 -0.46 19.05 -9.49
N ARG A 94 0.31 18.35 -8.65
CA ARG A 94 0.23 18.47 -7.20
C ARG A 94 1.58 18.72 -6.57
N CYS A 95 1.56 19.31 -5.39
CA CYS A 95 2.67 19.22 -4.44
C CYS A 95 2.49 17.96 -3.58
N SER A 96 3.59 17.32 -3.18
CA SER A 96 3.57 16.10 -2.39
C SER A 96 4.45 16.27 -1.16
N LEU A 97 3.85 16.17 0.03
CA LEU A 97 4.56 16.22 1.31
C LEU A 97 4.66 14.82 1.90
N TYR A 98 5.88 14.29 1.97
CA TYR A 98 6.16 12.98 2.54
C TYR A 98 6.53 13.15 4.01
N VAL A 99 5.60 12.87 4.92
CA VAL A 99 5.85 12.92 6.37
C VAL A 99 6.60 11.68 6.86
N SER A 100 7.28 11.79 7.99
CA SER A 100 8.05 10.66 8.56
C SER A 100 7.30 9.97 9.70
N GLY A 101 7.54 8.67 9.84
CA GLY A 101 6.96 7.85 10.89
C GLY A 101 5.73 7.10 10.44
N CYS A 102 5.77 5.76 10.51
CA CYS A 102 4.63 4.91 10.18
C CYS A 102 4.70 3.59 10.96
N PRO A 103 3.92 3.41 12.02
CA PRO A 103 3.92 2.19 12.81
C PRO A 103 3.10 1.05 12.17
N PHE A 104 2.48 1.23 11.00
CA PHE A 104 1.77 0.15 10.31
C PHE A 104 2.71 -0.97 9.86
N HIS A 105 3.94 -0.62 9.45
CA HIS A 105 4.95 -1.58 8.99
C HIS A 105 4.40 -2.60 7.96
N CYS A 106 3.67 -2.14 6.96
CA CYS A 106 3.10 -3.01 5.93
C CYS A 106 4.21 -3.82 5.24
N HIS A 107 3.97 -5.11 5.03
CA HIS A 107 4.87 -5.98 4.27
C HIS A 107 5.08 -5.40 2.87
N ASP A 108 6.34 -5.35 2.42
CA ASP A 108 6.77 -4.72 1.15
C ASP A 108 6.31 -3.27 0.97
N CYS A 109 6.20 -2.50 2.06
CA CYS A 109 5.88 -1.08 1.98
C CYS A 109 6.94 -0.32 1.16
N TYR A 110 6.47 0.39 0.12
CA TYR A 110 7.30 1.25 -0.73
C TYR A 110 8.08 2.30 0.08
N ASN A 111 7.45 2.86 1.12
CA ASN A 111 8.01 3.90 1.99
C ASN A 111 8.61 3.34 3.29
N SER A 112 9.10 2.10 3.29
CA SER A 112 9.65 1.47 4.50
C SER A 112 10.88 2.19 5.09
N SER A 113 11.61 2.95 4.27
CA SER A 113 12.75 3.77 4.72
C SER A 113 12.36 4.90 5.67
N ILE A 114 11.08 5.30 5.70
CA ILE A 114 10.58 6.44 6.49
C ILE A 114 9.59 6.01 7.58
N TRP A 115 9.62 4.74 7.99
CA TRP A 115 8.88 4.24 9.16
C TRP A 115 9.35 4.87 10.48
N ASP A 116 10.62 5.27 10.57
CA ASP A 116 11.14 6.02 11.72
C ASP A 116 10.63 7.46 11.67
N PHE A 117 10.04 7.92 12.76
CA PHE A 117 9.60 9.31 12.94
C PHE A 117 10.75 10.33 12.86
N LYS A 118 12.01 9.89 12.87
CA LYS A 118 13.20 10.73 12.72
C LYS A 118 13.86 10.66 11.34
N ALA A 119 13.31 9.89 10.40
CA ALA A 119 13.88 9.74 9.06
C ALA A 119 13.55 10.96 8.19
N GLY A 120 14.50 11.87 7.97
CA GLY A 120 14.30 13.04 7.13
C GLY A 120 14.90 14.31 7.73
N HIS A 121 14.22 15.43 7.55
CA HIS A 121 14.62 16.75 8.04
C HIS A 121 13.46 17.47 8.75
N GLU A 122 13.79 18.47 9.55
CA GLU A 122 12.79 19.24 10.29
C GLU A 122 11.82 19.98 9.36
N TYR A 123 10.54 19.93 9.72
CA TYR A 123 9.53 20.78 9.13
C TYR A 123 9.66 22.20 9.69
N THR A 124 10.02 23.13 8.81
CA THR A 124 10.31 24.52 9.16
C THR A 124 9.28 25.47 8.57
N GLN A 125 9.21 26.68 9.12
CA GLN A 125 8.40 27.76 8.54
C GLN A 125 8.79 28.04 7.08
N ALA A 126 10.09 27.99 6.75
CA ALA A 126 10.57 28.22 5.39
C ALA A 126 10.06 27.16 4.41
N LEU A 127 9.97 25.88 4.83
CA LEU A 127 9.38 24.83 4.01
C LEU A 127 7.87 25.06 3.84
N GLU A 128 7.16 25.45 4.90
CA GLU A 128 5.73 25.77 4.80
C GLU A 128 5.47 26.93 3.85
N ASP A 129 6.25 28.01 3.94
CA ASP A 129 6.17 29.16 3.03
C ASP A 129 6.44 28.75 1.58
N GLN A 130 7.40 27.84 1.36
CA GLN A 130 7.67 27.27 0.05
C GLN A 130 6.48 26.47 -0.48
N ILE A 131 5.85 25.64 0.35
CA ILE A 131 4.64 24.87 -0.01
C ILE A 131 3.52 25.82 -0.45
N ILE A 132 3.25 26.86 0.33
CA ILE A 132 2.20 27.84 0.03
C ILE A 132 2.50 28.60 -1.26
N SER A 133 3.74 29.05 -1.45
CA SER A 133 4.19 29.70 -2.69
C SER A 133 3.98 28.79 -3.90
N ASP A 134 4.32 27.51 -3.80
CA ASP A 134 4.09 26.54 -4.87
C ASP A 134 2.62 26.28 -5.16
N LEU A 135 1.79 26.19 -4.11
CA LEU A 135 0.34 26.02 -4.25
C LEU A 135 -0.33 27.23 -4.89
N SER A 136 0.23 28.43 -4.75
CA SER A 136 -0.32 29.66 -5.36
C SER A 136 -0.30 29.65 -6.89
N LEU A 137 0.49 28.76 -7.51
CA LEU A 137 0.58 28.65 -8.96
C LEU A 137 -0.73 28.10 -9.55
N ASP A 138 -1.26 28.77 -10.57
CA ASP A 138 -2.58 28.46 -11.14
C ASP A 138 -2.70 27.02 -11.68
N TYR A 139 -1.62 26.46 -12.20
CA TYR A 139 -1.60 25.10 -12.75
C TYR A 139 -1.44 24.01 -11.68
N VAL A 140 -1.18 24.37 -10.42
CA VAL A 140 -1.12 23.43 -9.30
C VAL A 140 -2.52 23.24 -8.75
N GLN A 141 -3.06 22.04 -8.85
CA GLN A 141 -4.40 21.72 -8.37
C GLN A 141 -4.47 21.68 -6.84
N GLY A 142 -3.43 21.18 -6.18
CA GLY A 142 -3.45 21.02 -4.74
C GLY A 142 -2.23 20.30 -4.17
N ILE A 143 -2.40 19.77 -2.96
CA ILE A 143 -1.36 19.04 -2.24
C ILE A 143 -1.80 17.62 -1.89
N THR A 144 -0.85 16.71 -1.81
CA THR A 144 -1.04 15.38 -1.25
C THR A 144 -0.18 15.21 -0.01
N LEU A 145 -0.81 14.72 1.06
CA LEU A 145 -0.18 14.34 2.32
C LEU A 145 0.06 12.83 2.30
N LEU A 146 1.33 12.40 2.29
CA LEU A 146 1.68 10.98 2.18
C LEU A 146 3.01 10.69 2.89
N GLY A 147 3.67 9.58 2.52
CA GLY A 147 4.96 9.17 3.06
C GLY A 147 4.81 8.06 4.10
N GLY A 148 5.06 8.40 5.36
CA GLY A 148 4.82 7.55 6.51
C GLY A 148 3.32 7.43 6.81
N GLU A 149 2.88 8.04 7.91
CA GLU A 149 1.46 8.10 8.27
C GLU A 149 1.03 9.56 8.57
N PRO A 150 0.35 10.23 7.61
CA PRO A 150 -0.19 11.58 7.79
C PRO A 150 -1.07 11.73 9.03
N LEU A 151 -1.95 10.78 9.34
CA LEU A 151 -2.84 10.87 10.51
C LEU A 151 -2.11 10.63 11.85
N LEU A 152 -0.79 10.45 11.84
CA LEU A 152 0.08 10.48 13.03
C LEU A 152 1.04 11.68 13.03
N ASN A 153 0.92 12.58 12.06
CA ASN A 153 1.65 13.85 11.97
C ASN A 153 0.71 15.06 12.04
N THR A 154 -0.45 14.87 12.66
CA THR A 154 -1.50 15.89 12.91
C THR A 154 -0.99 17.19 13.51
N PRO A 155 -0.01 17.27 14.46
CA PRO A 155 0.38 18.56 15.04
C PRO A 155 0.96 19.54 14.01
N MET A 156 1.65 19.01 13.00
CA MET A 156 2.23 19.77 11.90
C MET A 156 1.19 19.97 10.78
N LEU A 157 0.51 18.90 10.39
CA LEU A 157 -0.40 18.93 9.24
C LEU A 157 -1.66 19.74 9.51
N LEU A 158 -2.15 19.84 10.74
CA LEU A 158 -3.25 20.74 11.09
C LEU A 158 -2.88 22.20 10.84
N ARG A 159 -1.64 22.61 11.15
CA ARG A 159 -1.18 23.98 10.86
C ARG A 159 -1.10 24.25 9.36
N LEU A 160 -0.48 23.33 8.62
CA LEU A 160 -0.35 23.45 7.16
C LEU A 160 -1.73 23.50 6.48
N THR A 161 -2.61 22.56 6.82
CA THR A 161 -3.94 22.47 6.19
C THR A 161 -4.83 23.65 6.59
N GLU A 162 -4.77 24.15 7.83
CA GLU A 162 -5.43 25.40 8.22
C GLU A 162 -4.93 26.57 7.37
N ARG A 163 -3.61 26.72 7.19
CA ARG A 163 -3.05 27.79 6.37
C ARG A 163 -3.48 27.69 4.91
N ILE A 164 -3.45 26.49 4.33
CA ILE A 164 -3.94 26.26 2.95
C ILE A 164 -5.40 26.71 2.82
N ARG A 165 -6.26 26.33 3.78
CA ARG A 165 -7.67 26.74 3.77
C ARG A 165 -7.84 28.25 3.96
N SER A 166 -7.01 28.88 4.80
CA SER A 166 -7.04 30.32 5.01
C SER A 166 -6.65 31.11 3.75
N GLU A 167 -5.63 30.66 3.02
CA GLU A 167 -5.10 31.38 1.85
C GLU A 167 -5.86 31.06 0.56
N PHE A 168 -6.35 29.83 0.40
CA PHE A 168 -6.91 29.33 -0.87
C PHE A 168 -8.37 28.86 -0.77
N GLY A 169 -8.95 28.77 0.42
CA GLY A 169 -10.26 28.17 0.64
C GLY A 169 -10.31 26.73 0.13
N SER A 170 -11.30 26.44 -0.73
CA SER A 170 -11.46 25.14 -1.39
C SER A 170 -10.88 25.09 -2.81
N SER A 171 -10.18 26.13 -3.26
CA SER A 171 -9.62 26.16 -4.62
C SER A 171 -8.41 25.24 -4.82
N LYS A 172 -7.75 24.84 -3.73
CA LYS A 172 -6.67 23.86 -3.72
C LYS A 172 -7.13 22.64 -2.93
N ASP A 173 -7.22 21.49 -3.60
CA ASP A 173 -7.66 20.26 -2.95
C ASP A 173 -6.52 19.61 -2.13
N ILE A 174 -6.89 18.93 -1.07
CA ILE A 174 -5.98 18.25 -0.14
C ILE A 174 -6.30 16.77 -0.21
N TRP A 175 -5.36 15.99 -0.72
CA TRP A 175 -5.42 14.54 -0.69
C TRP A 175 -4.60 14.01 0.49
N ALA A 176 -4.96 12.85 1.02
CA ALA A 176 -4.15 12.16 2.00
C ALA A 176 -4.16 10.64 1.80
N TRP A 177 -3.00 10.00 1.97
CA TRP A 177 -2.89 8.55 2.08
C TRP A 177 -2.81 8.17 3.55
N THR A 178 -3.47 7.09 3.93
CA THR A 178 -3.38 6.59 5.30
C THR A 178 -3.49 5.08 5.33
N GLY A 179 -2.78 4.45 6.27
CA GLY A 179 -2.95 3.04 6.57
C GLY A 179 -4.24 2.74 7.34
N TYR A 180 -4.88 3.75 7.94
CA TYR A 180 -6.18 3.57 8.60
C TYR A 180 -7.27 3.39 7.55
N THR A 181 -8.32 2.64 7.88
CA THR A 181 -9.58 2.70 7.12
C THR A 181 -10.48 3.79 7.68
N TRP A 182 -11.43 4.27 6.86
CA TRP A 182 -12.52 5.16 7.30
C TRP A 182 -13.18 4.62 8.57
N GLU A 183 -13.51 3.32 8.59
CA GLU A 183 -14.16 2.69 9.73
C GLU A 183 -13.25 2.74 10.97
N GLU A 184 -11.94 2.52 10.84
CA GLU A 184 -11.01 2.66 11.97
C GLU A 184 -10.96 4.09 12.53
N LEU A 185 -11.04 5.11 11.65
CA LEU A 185 -11.03 6.53 12.03
C LEU A 185 -12.32 7.00 12.71
N MET A 186 -13.45 6.32 12.44
CA MET A 186 -14.74 6.63 13.06
C MET A 186 -14.98 5.92 14.41
N ARG A 187 -14.05 5.07 14.86
CA ARG A 187 -14.24 4.31 16.11
C ARG A 187 -14.24 5.21 17.33
N GLU A 188 -15.06 4.82 18.31
CA GLU A 188 -15.04 5.43 19.63
C GLU A 188 -13.65 5.28 20.28
N GLY A 189 -13.15 6.36 20.86
CA GLY A 189 -11.82 6.41 21.50
C GLY A 189 -10.67 6.74 20.54
N GLU A 190 -10.92 6.90 19.24
CA GLU A 190 -9.91 7.42 18.31
C GLU A 190 -9.56 8.88 18.64
N THR A 191 -8.34 9.31 18.29
CA THR A 191 -7.87 10.64 18.71
C THR A 191 -8.55 11.76 17.92
N PRO A 192 -9.02 12.84 18.57
CA PRO A 192 -9.84 13.87 17.93
C PRO A 192 -9.10 14.67 16.86
N ASP A 193 -7.77 14.77 16.96
CA ASP A 193 -6.90 15.46 16.00
C ASP A 193 -6.86 14.75 14.63
N LYS A 194 -7.10 13.44 14.57
CA LYS A 194 -7.25 12.72 13.30
C LYS A 194 -8.53 13.11 12.60
N LEU A 195 -9.64 13.19 13.33
CA LEU A 195 -10.91 13.67 12.79
C LEU A 195 -10.80 15.12 12.36
N GLU A 196 -10.14 15.97 13.16
CA GLU A 196 -9.90 17.37 12.79
C GLU A 196 -9.12 17.50 11.47
N LEU A 197 -8.05 16.73 11.30
CA LEU A 197 -7.29 16.72 10.05
C LEU A 197 -8.13 16.15 8.89
N LEU A 198 -8.91 15.10 9.15
CA LEU A 198 -9.79 14.49 8.14
C LEU A 198 -10.83 15.49 7.61
N HIS A 199 -11.42 16.35 8.44
CA HIS A 199 -12.34 17.41 7.98
C HIS A 199 -11.69 18.45 7.05
N ARG A 200 -10.37 18.46 6.94
CA ARG A 200 -9.62 19.36 6.06
C ARG A 200 -9.15 18.69 4.78
N ILE A 201 -9.29 17.37 4.69
CA ILE A 201 -8.93 16.56 3.53
C ILE A 201 -10.15 16.44 2.63
N ASP A 202 -9.96 16.58 1.32
CA ASP A 202 -11.02 16.41 0.32
C ASP A 202 -11.11 14.96 -0.15
N ILE A 203 -9.94 14.34 -0.41
CA ILE A 203 -9.84 12.96 -0.92
C ILE A 203 -8.92 12.12 -0.03
N LEU A 204 -9.42 10.96 0.42
CA LEU A 204 -8.66 10.04 1.27
C LEU A 204 -8.38 8.74 0.51
N VAL A 205 -7.12 8.37 0.36
CA VAL A 205 -6.74 7.01 0.00
C VAL A 205 -6.51 6.21 1.27
N ASP A 206 -7.46 5.35 1.60
CA ASP A 206 -7.52 4.66 2.88
C ASP A 206 -7.11 3.19 2.80
N GLY A 207 -6.71 2.64 3.95
CA GLY A 207 -6.32 1.25 4.12
C GLY A 207 -4.84 0.97 3.94
N ARG A 208 -4.38 -0.07 4.64
CA ARG A 208 -2.99 -0.54 4.59
C ARG A 208 -2.66 -1.07 3.20
N TYR A 209 -1.42 -0.91 2.79
CA TYR A 209 -0.89 -1.66 1.66
C TYR A 209 -0.84 -3.16 1.99
N ILE A 210 -1.38 -3.99 1.10
CA ILE A 210 -1.37 -5.46 1.21
C ILE A 210 -0.68 -6.00 -0.04
N SER A 211 0.53 -6.55 0.13
CA SER A 211 1.38 -6.96 -1.00
C SER A 211 0.75 -8.03 -1.89
N SER A 212 -0.04 -8.94 -1.33
CA SER A 212 -0.78 -9.97 -2.09
C SER A 212 -1.92 -9.42 -2.94
N LEU A 213 -2.33 -8.17 -2.69
CA LEU A 213 -3.37 -7.45 -3.42
C LEU A 213 -2.77 -6.34 -4.30
N HIS A 214 -1.45 -6.35 -4.49
CA HIS A 214 -0.77 -5.37 -5.31
C HIS A 214 -1.21 -5.46 -6.77
N ASP A 215 -1.52 -4.31 -7.36
CA ASP A 215 -1.82 -4.19 -8.78
C ASP A 215 -1.39 -2.79 -9.27
N SER A 216 -0.54 -2.75 -10.29
CA SER A 216 0.02 -1.52 -10.84
C SER A 216 -0.91 -0.78 -11.80
N LEU A 217 -2.06 -1.37 -12.15
CA LEU A 217 -3.09 -0.76 -12.98
C LEU A 217 -4.09 0.09 -12.16
N LEU A 218 -4.02 -0.03 -10.84
CA LEU A 218 -4.91 0.71 -9.95
C LEU A 218 -4.58 2.20 -9.98
N GLN A 219 -5.62 3.02 -10.08
CA GLN A 219 -5.49 4.45 -10.01
C GLN A 219 -5.02 4.84 -8.60
N PHE A 220 -3.90 5.56 -8.53
CA PHE A 220 -3.36 6.21 -7.33
C PHE A 220 -3.23 5.31 -6.08
N ARG A 221 -3.22 3.98 -6.18
CA ARG A 221 -3.06 3.13 -5.00
C ARG A 221 -2.29 1.87 -5.31
N GLY A 222 -1.67 1.32 -4.26
CA GLY A 222 -0.74 0.21 -4.41
C GLY A 222 -1.42 -1.15 -4.36
N SER A 223 -2.57 -1.27 -3.70
CA SER A 223 -3.28 -2.54 -3.53
C SER A 223 -4.79 -2.40 -3.61
N SER A 224 -5.48 -3.43 -4.11
CA SER A 224 -6.91 -3.39 -4.44
C SER A 224 -7.85 -3.27 -3.25
N ASN A 225 -7.37 -3.51 -2.03
CA ASN A 225 -8.11 -3.24 -0.80
C ASN A 225 -8.19 -1.76 -0.43
N GLN A 226 -7.27 -0.93 -0.95
CA GLN A 226 -7.27 0.49 -0.66
C GLN A 226 -8.41 1.16 -1.45
N ARG A 227 -9.06 2.15 -0.84
CA ARG A 227 -10.17 2.88 -1.47
C ARG A 227 -9.79 4.35 -1.61
N ILE A 228 -10.24 4.97 -2.70
CA ILE A 228 -10.18 6.43 -2.85
C ILE A 228 -11.56 6.97 -2.47
N LEU A 229 -11.61 7.76 -1.42
CA LEU A 229 -12.85 8.23 -0.80
C LEU A 229 -13.01 9.74 -0.99
N ASP A 230 -14.25 10.15 -1.28
CA ASP A 230 -14.67 11.55 -1.17
C ASP A 230 -15.02 11.81 0.29
N VAL A 231 -14.22 12.62 0.97
CA VAL A 231 -14.31 12.79 2.44
C VAL A 231 -15.59 13.51 2.84
N ALA A 232 -15.94 14.59 2.12
CA ALA A 232 -17.14 15.36 2.40
C ALA A 232 -18.41 14.51 2.23
N LYS A 233 -18.51 13.77 1.11
CA LYS A 233 -19.63 12.84 0.89
C LYS A 233 -19.65 11.71 1.90
N SER A 234 -18.48 11.24 2.34
CA SER A 234 -18.38 10.17 3.35
C SER A 234 -18.90 10.63 4.72
N PHE A 235 -18.61 11.88 5.11
CA PHE A 235 -19.19 12.47 6.32
C PHE A 235 -20.70 12.66 6.21
N GLU A 236 -21.19 13.15 5.07
CA GLU A 236 -22.63 13.35 4.85
C GLU A 236 -23.42 12.04 4.88
N ALA A 237 -22.88 10.98 4.27
CA ALA A 237 -23.50 9.66 4.23
C ALA A 237 -23.34 8.86 5.54
N GLY A 238 -22.41 9.24 6.40
CA GLY A 238 -22.05 8.50 7.62
C GLY A 238 -21.29 7.18 7.35
N HIS A 239 -20.85 6.95 6.12
CA HIS A 239 -20.06 5.78 5.71
C HIS A 239 -19.09 6.17 4.59
N ALA A 240 -18.09 5.34 4.33
CA ALA A 240 -17.15 5.56 3.22
C ALA A 240 -17.89 5.67 1.87
N VAL A 241 -17.66 6.75 1.14
CA VAL A 241 -18.18 7.01 -0.21
C VAL A 241 -17.01 7.05 -1.18
N ILE A 242 -17.03 6.15 -2.18
CA ILE A 242 -16.00 6.08 -3.21
C ILE A 242 -15.99 7.36 -4.04
N TRP A 243 -14.79 7.87 -4.32
CA TRP A 243 -14.58 9.00 -5.20
C TRP A 243 -15.11 8.70 -6.61
N ASP A 244 -15.94 9.60 -7.13
CA ASP A 244 -16.70 9.40 -8.37
C ASP A 244 -15.85 9.32 -9.63
N LYS A 245 -14.63 9.86 -9.61
CA LYS A 245 -13.67 9.77 -10.71
C LYS A 245 -12.73 8.55 -10.63
N LEU A 246 -12.96 7.64 -9.68
CA LEU A 246 -12.18 6.41 -9.58
C LEU A 246 -12.29 5.61 -10.89
N HIS A 247 -11.16 5.41 -11.55
CA HIS A 247 -11.07 4.67 -12.80
C HIS A 247 -9.75 3.92 -12.91
N ASP A 248 -9.76 2.63 -12.59
CA ASP A 248 -8.61 1.75 -12.74
C ASP A 248 -8.36 1.43 -14.21
N GLN A 249 -7.09 1.27 -14.56
CA GLN A 249 -6.70 0.90 -15.92
C GLN A 249 -7.00 -0.57 -16.19
N GLU A 250 -7.40 -0.89 -17.42
CA GLU A 250 -7.50 -2.27 -17.87
C GLU A 250 -6.27 -2.64 -18.72
N ARG A 251 -5.71 -3.82 -18.47
CA ARG A 251 -4.60 -4.32 -19.28
C ARG A 251 -5.11 -4.81 -20.62
N PHE A 252 -5.14 -3.92 -21.61
CA PHE A 252 -5.41 -4.31 -22.99
C PHE A 252 -4.10 -4.59 -23.72
N ILE A 253 -3.82 -5.86 -24.02
CA ILE A 253 -2.75 -6.25 -24.94
C ILE A 253 -3.42 -6.61 -26.27
N PRO A 254 -3.29 -5.77 -27.32
CA PRO A 254 -3.83 -6.10 -28.63
C PRO A 254 -3.30 -7.45 -29.11
N GLU A 255 -4.18 -8.24 -29.74
CA GLU A 255 -3.90 -9.61 -30.17
C GLU A 255 -2.65 -9.73 -31.07
N MET A 256 -2.35 -8.66 -31.84
CA MET A 256 -1.13 -8.57 -32.66
C MET A 256 0.16 -8.68 -31.84
N TYR A 257 0.19 -8.21 -30.60
CA TYR A 257 1.35 -8.30 -29.70
C TYR A 257 1.33 -9.53 -28.78
N GLY A 258 0.24 -10.31 -28.78
CA GLY A 258 0.10 -11.53 -27.98
C GLY A 258 0.82 -12.76 -28.56
N LYS A 259 1.01 -12.80 -29.88
CA LYS A 259 1.59 -13.98 -30.57
C LYS A 259 3.09 -14.16 -30.33
N GLU A 260 3.83 -13.08 -30.06
CA GLU A 260 5.28 -13.16 -29.83
C GLU A 260 5.66 -13.45 -28.36
N ARG A 261 4.80 -13.06 -27.40
CA ARG A 261 5.03 -13.33 -25.97
C ARG A 261 4.78 -14.77 -25.55
N ALA A 262 3.74 -15.42 -26.08
CA ALA A 262 3.47 -16.83 -25.78
C ALA A 262 4.65 -17.75 -26.17
N ALA A 263 5.39 -17.39 -27.23
CA ALA A 263 6.57 -18.11 -27.66
C ALA A 263 7.81 -17.89 -26.76
N THR A 264 7.88 -16.77 -26.03
CA THR A 264 9.00 -16.45 -25.13
C THR A 264 8.75 -16.88 -23.68
N GLU A 265 7.51 -16.79 -23.19
CA GLU A 265 7.14 -17.23 -21.83
C GLU A 265 7.05 -18.77 -21.75
N GLY A 266 6.56 -19.46 -22.78
CA GLY A 266 6.56 -20.93 -22.84
C GLY A 266 7.95 -21.57 -23.02
N ALA A 267 8.97 -20.78 -23.36
CA ALA A 267 10.36 -21.24 -23.46
C ALA A 267 11.11 -21.19 -22.11
N LEU A 268 10.60 -20.44 -21.13
CA LEU A 268 11.17 -20.33 -19.79
C LEU A 268 10.65 -21.41 -18.82
N GLU A 269 9.50 -22.03 -19.11
CA GLU A 269 8.95 -23.15 -18.31
C GLU A 269 9.54 -24.52 -18.66
N ASN A 270 10.33 -24.62 -19.74
CA ASN A 270 10.96 -25.87 -20.21
C ASN A 270 12.50 -25.87 -20.06
N ARG A 271 13.05 -25.12 -19.09
CA ARG A 271 14.47 -25.18 -18.72
C ARG A 271 14.68 -25.49 -17.24
#